data_AF-A0A0C3B2Y9-F1
#
_entry.id   AF-A0A0C3B2Y9-F1
#
_cell.length_a   1.000
_cell.length_b   1.000
_cell.length_c   1.000
_cell.angle_alpha   90.00
_cell.angle_beta   90.00
_cell.angle_gamma   90.00
#
_symmetry.space_group_name_H-M   'P 1'
#
loop_
_entity.id
_entity.type
_entity.pdbx_description
1 polymer ?
#
loop_
_entity_poly.entity_id
_entity_poly.type
_entity_poly.pdbx_seq_one_letter_code
_entity_poly.pdbx_strand_id
1 'polypeptide(L)'
;MSHDANSAEYQPLAPLNTLGGRTPHGLKSRKANKPLKENKPAMEVCDVTLDEVVDLELAGRLTATAIEQFLFFLNQVPFPVSRLAKLPTSNDKNRRLRNDFINAHKKLLQDMRSGLSTLSSISGEDSSHAIQVVITLGSIMMPRATMLFQMPGIEKDLTKRPPIVENQLSGVTIPGDEPPPDSDSDPEDGSSSSGNPANTVKESTVSTPAIGSVFVPFQDTDPVIGPSEGSPSTPPARRKVLTGRRSGLSNVPRTSEVADENQTSKARLDKRFRTAERDLTMAISNLDLLTDEIELSKVYVYLRAPRTFELDGWHPRPSAAKVLDTLIRYPQVDSLASSKLAKMNASVVNVKLANKDPPQEDHHAGDYLWLEWDGKLMGVE
;
A
#
# COMPACT_ATOMS: atom_id res chain seq x y z
N MET A 1 -21.43 66.62 -13.00
CA MET A 1 -20.47 66.29 -11.92
C MET A 1 -19.61 65.17 -12.47
N SER A 2 -18.45 65.57 -12.96
CA SER A 2 -17.47 64.75 -13.65
C SER A 2 -16.56 64.09 -12.62
N HIS A 3 -16.31 62.78 -12.75
CA HIS A 3 -15.23 62.13 -12.03
C HIS A 3 -14.21 61.64 -13.05
N ASP A 4 -13.07 62.31 -13.01
CA ASP A 4 -11.89 62.07 -13.83
C ASP A 4 -11.19 60.77 -13.46
N ALA A 5 -10.55 60.23 -14.51
CA ALA A 5 -9.68 59.07 -14.53
C ALA A 5 -8.43 59.28 -13.67
N ASN A 6 -7.93 58.17 -13.09
CA ASN A 6 -6.56 58.11 -12.60
C ASN A 6 -5.92 56.80 -13.08
N SER A 7 -5.23 56.89 -14.22
CA SER A 7 -4.40 55.83 -14.78
C SER A 7 -3.02 55.89 -14.13
N ALA A 8 -2.69 54.91 -13.29
CA ALA A 8 -1.34 54.74 -12.76
C ALA A 8 -0.51 53.89 -13.73
N GLU A 9 0.48 54.55 -14.32
CA GLU A 9 1.49 54.03 -15.24
C GLU A 9 2.53 53.21 -14.45
N TYR A 10 2.63 51.90 -14.72
CA TYR A 10 3.65 51.02 -14.15
C TYR A 10 4.87 50.98 -15.09
N GLN A 11 6.01 51.50 -14.63
CA GLN A 11 7.30 51.38 -15.33
C GLN A 11 7.95 50.02 -15.03
N PRO A 12 8.54 49.33 -16.03
CA PRO A 12 9.32 48.12 -15.82
C PRO A 12 10.77 48.45 -15.43
N LEU A 13 11.25 47.87 -14.32
CA LEU A 13 12.65 47.95 -13.90
C LEU A 13 13.53 46.99 -14.71
N ALA A 14 14.68 47.50 -15.17
CA ALA A 14 15.68 46.77 -15.94
C ALA A 14 16.51 45.77 -15.10
N PRO A 15 17.10 44.73 -15.71
CA PRO A 15 17.90 43.73 -15.00
C PRO A 15 19.34 44.23 -14.71
N LEU A 16 19.77 44.04 -13.47
CA LEU A 16 21.15 44.28 -13.02
C LEU A 16 22.05 43.13 -13.51
N ASN A 17 22.88 43.40 -14.52
CA ASN A 17 24.03 42.57 -14.86
C ASN A 17 25.20 42.91 -13.94
N THR A 18 25.56 42.02 -13.01
CA THR A 18 26.80 42.14 -12.24
C THR A 18 27.89 41.22 -12.78
N LEU A 19 28.85 41.91 -13.39
CA LEU A 19 30.25 41.62 -13.67
C LEU A 19 30.93 40.56 -12.77
N GLY A 20 31.82 39.81 -13.43
CA GLY A 20 32.64 38.76 -12.84
C GLY A 20 33.71 39.21 -11.85
N GLY A 21 34.02 38.29 -10.95
CA GLY A 21 35.21 38.30 -10.10
C GLY A 21 35.95 36.97 -10.23
N ARG A 22 37.05 36.96 -10.99
CA ARG A 22 38.10 35.94 -10.90
C ARG A 22 38.91 36.22 -9.63
N THR A 23 39.08 35.22 -8.76
CA THR A 23 40.17 35.19 -7.78
C THR A 23 40.95 33.88 -7.86
N PRO A 24 42.28 33.90 -7.64
CA PRO A 24 43.16 32.77 -7.91
C PRO A 24 43.49 31.95 -6.65
N HIS A 25 43.94 30.71 -6.89
CA HIS A 25 44.78 29.84 -6.04
C HIS A 25 44.32 29.47 -4.61
N GLY A 26 44.03 28.18 -4.45
CA GLY A 26 44.94 27.32 -3.68
C GLY A 26 44.73 27.18 -2.17
N LEU A 27 43.52 26.87 -1.72
CA LEU A 27 43.30 26.29 -0.39
C LEU A 27 42.98 24.80 -0.52
N LYS A 28 43.89 23.95 -0.03
CA LYS A 28 43.68 22.50 0.12
C LYS A 28 42.45 22.28 0.98
N SER A 29 41.33 21.94 0.34
CA SER A 29 40.08 21.59 0.98
C SER A 29 40.33 20.49 2.02
N ARG A 30 40.25 20.88 3.30
CA ARG A 30 40.17 19.97 4.43
C ARG A 30 39.00 19.04 4.12
N LYS A 31 39.28 17.75 3.92
CA LYS A 31 38.26 16.72 3.78
C LYS A 31 37.36 16.79 5.01
N ALA A 32 36.24 17.49 4.88
CA ALA A 32 35.21 17.53 5.90
C ALA A 32 34.79 16.08 6.13
N ASN A 33 34.98 15.59 7.36
CA ASN A 33 34.55 14.27 7.76
C ASN A 33 33.07 14.17 7.41
N LYS A 34 32.76 13.37 6.38
CA LYS A 34 31.38 13.03 6.02
C LYS A 34 30.78 12.47 7.31
N PRO A 35 29.70 13.06 7.86
CA PRO A 35 29.09 12.57 9.08
C PRO A 35 28.85 11.07 8.89
N LEU A 36 29.26 10.28 9.91
CA LEU A 36 29.02 8.85 9.94
C LEU A 36 27.55 8.67 9.61
N LYS A 37 27.24 8.07 8.45
CA LYS A 37 25.85 7.80 8.06
C LYS A 37 25.28 6.97 9.20
N GLU A 38 24.32 7.52 9.94
CA GLU A 38 23.51 6.75 10.87
C GLU A 38 23.02 5.52 10.11
N ASN A 39 23.31 4.34 10.66
CA ASN A 39 22.83 3.09 10.11
C ASN A 39 21.32 3.02 10.36
N LYS A 40 20.53 3.73 9.54
CA LYS A 40 19.07 3.62 9.52
C LYS A 40 18.73 2.14 9.35
N PRO A 41 17.77 1.60 10.13
CA PRO A 41 17.43 0.18 10.05
C PRO A 41 17.11 -0.20 8.60
N ALA A 42 17.70 -1.32 8.20
CA ALA A 42 17.58 -1.94 6.88
C ALA A 42 16.13 -2.22 6.45
N MET A 43 15.25 -2.37 7.44
CA MET A 43 13.87 -2.75 7.26
C MET A 43 13.02 -2.14 8.36
N GLU A 44 11.88 -1.61 7.98
CA GLU A 44 10.90 -1.04 8.91
C GLU A 44 9.70 -1.98 9.02
N VAL A 45 9.22 -2.20 10.25
CA VAL A 45 8.06 -3.06 10.52
C VAL A 45 6.96 -2.21 11.11
N CYS A 46 5.78 -2.30 10.51
CA CYS A 46 4.58 -1.64 10.98
C CYS A 46 3.49 -2.67 11.23
N ASP A 47 2.98 -2.69 12.47
CA ASP A 47 1.88 -3.57 12.87
C ASP A 47 0.56 -2.78 12.89
N VAL A 48 -0.46 -3.32 12.21
CA VAL A 48 -1.82 -2.77 12.16
C VAL A 48 -2.75 -3.74 12.86
N THR A 49 -3.21 -3.39 14.05
CA THR A 49 -4.15 -4.21 14.80
C THR A 49 -5.58 -3.87 14.39
N LEU A 50 -6.34 -4.88 13.98
CA LEU A 50 -7.76 -4.78 13.66
C LEU A 50 -8.58 -5.46 14.76
N ASP A 51 -9.64 -4.78 15.23
CA ASP A 51 -10.52 -5.31 16.28
C ASP A 51 -11.47 -6.41 15.76
N GLU A 52 -11.67 -6.48 14.44
CA GLU A 52 -12.67 -7.32 13.79
C GLU A 52 -12.05 -8.37 12.88
N VAL A 53 -12.80 -9.44 12.63
CA VAL A 53 -12.44 -10.52 11.71
C VAL A 53 -12.23 -9.98 10.28
N VAL A 54 -11.20 -10.48 9.63
CA VAL A 54 -10.94 -10.20 8.21
C VAL A 54 -11.71 -11.18 7.34
N ASP A 55 -12.80 -10.70 6.74
CA ASP A 55 -13.50 -11.40 5.66
C ASP A 55 -12.80 -11.19 4.30
N LEU A 56 -13.27 -11.91 3.28
CA LEU A 56 -12.69 -11.85 1.93
C LEU A 56 -12.79 -10.45 1.30
N GLU A 57 -13.89 -9.74 1.57
CA GLU A 57 -14.12 -8.41 1.01
C GLU A 57 -13.15 -7.39 1.62
N LEU A 58 -13.01 -7.40 2.95
CA LEU A 58 -12.06 -6.59 3.69
C LEU A 58 -10.62 -6.92 3.30
N ALA A 59 -10.25 -8.19 3.21
CA ALA A 59 -8.91 -8.63 2.77
C ALA A 59 -8.55 -8.02 1.40
N GLY A 60 -9.48 -8.10 0.44
CA GLY A 60 -9.29 -7.51 -0.89
C GLY A 60 -9.17 -5.99 -0.86
N ARG A 61 -9.93 -5.32 0.01
CA ARG A 61 -9.89 -3.86 0.19
C ARG A 61 -8.61 -3.37 0.87
N LEU A 62 -8.13 -4.07 1.90
CA LEU A 62 -6.88 -3.76 2.57
C LEU A 62 -5.69 -3.98 1.66
N THR A 63 -5.67 -5.08 0.89
CA THR A 63 -4.63 -5.33 -0.12
C THR A 63 -4.59 -4.23 -1.18
N ALA A 64 -5.76 -3.84 -1.71
CA ALA A 64 -5.87 -2.74 -2.66
C ALA A 64 -5.35 -1.42 -2.07
N THR A 65 -5.76 -1.12 -0.84
CA THR A 65 -5.32 0.08 -0.11
C THR A 65 -3.81 0.09 0.08
N ALA A 66 -3.22 -1.03 0.50
CA ALA A 66 -1.78 -1.15 0.67
C ALA A 66 -1.03 -0.86 -0.65
N ILE A 67 -1.47 -1.47 -1.77
CA ILE A 67 -0.89 -1.21 -3.10
C ILE A 67 -1.00 0.27 -3.48
N GLU A 68 -2.18 0.86 -3.33
CA GLU A 68 -2.42 2.26 -3.69
C GLU A 68 -1.56 3.22 -2.85
N GLN A 69 -1.50 3.02 -1.53
CA GLN A 69 -0.70 3.86 -0.64
C GLN A 69 0.80 3.72 -0.92
N PHE A 70 1.28 2.49 -1.12
CA PHE A 70 2.69 2.25 -1.45
C PHE A 70 3.12 2.95 -2.74
N LEU A 71 2.29 2.91 -3.78
CA LEU A 71 2.56 3.62 -5.03
C LEU A 71 2.50 5.14 -4.89
N PHE A 72 1.57 5.64 -4.08
CA PHE A 72 1.41 7.06 -3.85
C PHE A 72 2.59 7.64 -3.05
N PHE A 73 2.96 7.03 -1.91
CA PHE A 73 4.05 7.53 -1.07
C PHE A 73 5.40 7.49 -1.76
N LEU A 74 5.64 6.50 -2.63
CA LEU A 74 6.87 6.38 -3.41
C LEU A 74 6.85 7.16 -4.74
N ASN A 75 5.94 8.13 -4.87
CA ASN A 75 5.77 8.99 -6.06
C ASN A 75 5.66 8.22 -7.38
N GLN A 76 5.16 6.98 -7.35
CA GLN A 76 4.88 6.21 -8.58
C GLN A 76 3.57 6.66 -9.22
N VAL A 77 2.69 7.30 -8.44
CA VAL A 77 1.52 8.01 -8.93
C VAL A 77 1.41 9.37 -8.25
N PRO A 78 1.13 10.47 -8.99
CA PRO A 78 1.06 11.82 -8.44
C PRO A 78 -0.13 12.04 -7.51
N PHE A 79 -1.17 11.22 -7.64
CA PHE A 79 -2.40 11.30 -6.88
C PHE A 79 -2.92 9.90 -6.56
N PRO A 80 -3.72 9.75 -5.49
CA PRO A 80 -4.45 8.51 -5.26
C PRO A 80 -5.20 8.07 -6.53
N VAL A 81 -5.18 6.76 -6.83
CA VAL A 81 -5.68 6.21 -8.11
C VAL A 81 -7.14 6.61 -8.37
N SER A 82 -7.95 6.72 -7.30
CA SER A 82 -9.34 7.20 -7.32
C SER A 82 -9.50 8.64 -7.83
N ARG A 83 -8.50 9.51 -7.63
CA ARG A 83 -8.45 10.89 -8.13
C ARG A 83 -7.82 10.97 -9.51
N LEU A 84 -6.84 10.12 -9.81
CA LEU A 84 -6.12 10.09 -11.07
C LEU A 84 -7.06 9.99 -12.28
N ALA A 85 -8.11 9.18 -12.18
CA ALA A 85 -9.12 9.00 -13.22
C ALA A 85 -9.95 10.26 -13.56
N LYS A 86 -10.01 11.24 -12.64
CA LYS A 86 -10.85 12.44 -12.76
C LYS A 86 -10.10 13.66 -13.30
N LEU A 87 -8.78 13.58 -13.40
CA LEU A 87 -7.98 14.74 -13.80
C LEU A 87 -8.18 15.04 -15.29
N PRO A 88 -8.31 16.31 -15.70
CA PRO A 88 -8.20 16.68 -17.10
C PRO A 88 -6.73 16.55 -17.52
N THR A 89 -6.46 16.01 -18.71
CA THR A 89 -5.12 15.95 -19.29
C THR A 89 -5.17 16.55 -20.69
N SER A 90 -4.40 17.62 -20.92
CA SER A 90 -4.26 18.25 -22.24
C SER A 90 -3.41 17.42 -23.21
N ASN A 91 -2.44 16.66 -22.69
CA ASN A 91 -1.54 15.83 -23.48
C ASN A 91 -2.12 14.42 -23.71
N ASP A 92 -2.36 14.07 -24.97
CA ASP A 92 -2.86 12.76 -25.39
C ASP A 92 -1.97 11.59 -24.97
N LYS A 93 -0.65 11.78 -24.93
CA LYS A 93 0.31 10.75 -24.52
C LYS A 93 0.14 10.43 -23.03
N ASN A 94 0.11 11.46 -22.18
CA ASN A 94 -0.06 11.29 -20.74
C ASN A 94 -1.45 10.72 -20.42
N ARG A 95 -2.48 11.13 -21.18
CA ARG A 95 -3.83 10.56 -21.09
C ARG A 95 -3.83 9.05 -21.33
N ARG A 96 -3.11 8.58 -22.35
CA ARG A 96 -2.99 7.15 -22.66
C ARG A 96 -2.25 6.39 -21.56
N LEU A 97 -1.07 6.86 -21.14
CA LEU A 97 -0.29 6.23 -20.06
C LEU A 97 -1.09 6.11 -18.77
N ARG A 98 -1.82 7.17 -18.42
CA ARG A 98 -2.72 7.18 -17.27
C ARG A 98 -3.86 6.17 -17.40
N ASN A 99 -4.51 6.10 -18.56
CA ASN A 99 -5.58 5.14 -18.79
C ASN A 99 -5.06 3.70 -18.75
N ASP A 100 -3.88 3.46 -19.32
CA ASP A 100 -3.21 2.15 -19.28
C ASP A 100 -2.90 1.75 -17.84
N PHE A 101 -2.37 2.66 -17.02
CA PHE A 101 -2.16 2.43 -15.59
C PHE A 101 -3.47 2.13 -14.85
N ILE A 102 -4.52 2.94 -15.05
CA ILE A 102 -5.82 2.75 -14.39
C ILE A 102 -6.41 1.38 -14.76
N ASN A 103 -6.30 0.98 -16.03
CA ASN A 103 -6.80 -0.30 -16.51
C ASN A 103 -5.99 -1.47 -15.94
N ALA A 104 -4.65 -1.36 -15.94
CA ALA A 104 -3.77 -2.36 -15.33
C ALA A 104 -4.03 -2.51 -13.83
N HIS A 105 -4.18 -1.39 -13.11
CA HIS A 105 -4.51 -1.38 -11.69
C HIS A 105 -5.88 -2.02 -11.42
N LYS A 106 -6.92 -1.69 -12.19
CA LYS A 106 -8.23 -2.35 -12.08
C LYS A 106 -8.15 -3.85 -12.33
N LYS A 107 -7.40 -4.28 -13.35
CA LYS A 107 -7.18 -5.70 -13.64
C LYS A 107 -6.46 -6.38 -12.47
N LEU A 108 -5.40 -5.80 -11.94
CA LEU A 108 -4.68 -6.31 -10.76
C LEU A 108 -5.62 -6.51 -9.58
N LEU A 109 -6.45 -5.51 -9.25
CA LEU A 109 -7.38 -5.62 -8.12
C LEU A 109 -8.45 -6.70 -8.34
N GLN A 110 -8.92 -6.85 -9.59
CA GLN A 110 -9.86 -7.91 -9.95
C GLN A 110 -9.22 -9.29 -9.82
N ASP A 111 -8.03 -9.47 -10.41
CA ASP A 111 -7.28 -10.72 -10.35
C ASP A 111 -6.92 -11.08 -8.91
N MET A 112 -6.51 -10.10 -8.11
CA MET A 112 -6.21 -10.27 -6.68
C MET A 112 -7.45 -10.75 -5.92
N ARG A 113 -8.62 -10.11 -6.10
CA ARG A 113 -9.87 -10.55 -5.44
C ARG A 113 -10.26 -11.97 -5.83
N SER A 114 -10.13 -12.31 -7.12
CA SER A 114 -10.35 -13.67 -7.61
C SER A 114 -9.38 -14.65 -6.93
N GLY A 115 -8.11 -14.28 -6.83
CA GLY A 115 -7.09 -15.09 -6.17
C GLY A 115 -7.31 -15.28 -4.68
N LEU A 116 -7.70 -14.23 -3.95
CA LEU A 116 -8.07 -14.36 -2.54
C LEU A 116 -9.31 -15.25 -2.36
N SER A 117 -10.28 -15.19 -3.26
CA SER A 117 -11.46 -16.07 -3.24
C SER A 117 -11.08 -17.53 -3.47
N THR A 118 -10.19 -17.80 -4.42
CA THR A 118 -9.69 -19.14 -4.72
C THR A 118 -8.80 -19.67 -3.59
N LEU A 119 -7.91 -18.83 -3.05
CA LEU A 119 -7.07 -19.16 -1.89
C LEU A 119 -7.91 -19.51 -0.69
N SER A 120 -8.92 -18.68 -0.40
CA SER A 120 -9.90 -18.96 0.62
C SER A 120 -10.48 -20.35 0.34
N SER A 121 -11.09 -20.60 -0.82
CA SER A 121 -11.70 -21.89 -1.16
C SER A 121 -10.80 -23.11 -0.95
N ILE A 122 -9.51 -23.02 -1.30
CA ILE A 122 -8.52 -24.11 -1.16
C ILE A 122 -8.11 -24.33 0.31
N SER A 123 -8.08 -23.29 1.12
CA SER A 123 -7.77 -23.37 2.56
C SER A 123 -8.82 -24.25 3.25
N GLY A 124 -8.50 -25.48 3.65
CA GLY A 124 -9.42 -26.34 4.44
C GLY A 124 -9.89 -25.65 5.74
N GLU A 125 -10.94 -26.18 6.39
CA GLU A 125 -11.53 -25.60 7.60
C GLU A 125 -10.50 -25.33 8.72
N ASP A 126 -9.41 -26.10 8.78
CA ASP A 126 -8.39 -26.00 9.84
C ASP A 126 -7.17 -25.16 9.46
N SER A 127 -7.13 -24.62 8.25
CA SER A 127 -5.94 -23.96 7.73
C SER A 127 -5.99 -22.45 7.88
N SER A 128 -5.43 -21.93 8.98
CA SER A 128 -5.26 -20.49 9.20
C SER A 128 -4.05 -19.96 8.41
N HIS A 129 -4.10 -20.05 7.08
CA HIS A 129 -3.00 -19.58 6.24
C HIS A 129 -3.00 -18.07 6.10
N ALA A 130 -1.88 -17.43 6.47
CA ALA A 130 -1.70 -16.00 6.28
C ALA A 130 -1.62 -15.64 4.79
N ILE A 131 -2.30 -14.57 4.40
CA ILE A 131 -2.15 -13.99 3.06
C ILE A 131 -0.88 -13.15 3.07
N GLN A 132 0.00 -13.43 2.11
CA GLN A 132 1.27 -12.74 1.98
C GLN A 132 1.40 -12.22 0.56
N VAL A 133 1.45 -10.89 0.45
CA VAL A 133 1.59 -10.16 -0.81
C VAL A 133 2.88 -9.35 -0.73
N VAL A 134 3.71 -9.41 -1.76
CA VAL A 134 4.92 -8.58 -1.86
C VAL A 134 4.80 -7.66 -3.07
N ILE A 135 5.05 -6.37 -2.86
CA ILE A 135 5.05 -5.35 -3.92
C ILE A 135 6.46 -4.80 -4.02
N THR A 136 7.07 -4.88 -5.20
CA THR A 136 8.45 -4.39 -5.43
C THR A 136 8.48 -3.36 -6.54
N LEU A 137 9.22 -2.26 -6.32
CA LEU A 137 9.59 -1.31 -7.36
C LEU A 137 10.94 -1.68 -7.95
N GLY A 138 10.98 -1.95 -9.25
CA GLY A 138 12.16 -2.48 -9.93
C GLY A 138 12.25 -4.01 -9.88
N SER A 139 13.34 -4.56 -10.42
CA SER A 139 13.55 -6.01 -10.45
C SER A 139 13.74 -6.57 -9.05
N ILE A 140 13.18 -7.74 -8.77
CA ILE A 140 13.36 -8.43 -7.47
C ILE A 140 14.83 -8.70 -7.09
N MET A 141 15.75 -8.72 -8.07
CA MET A 141 17.19 -8.86 -7.81
C MET A 141 17.85 -7.55 -7.37
N MET A 142 17.25 -6.41 -7.72
CA MET A 142 17.72 -5.06 -7.40
C MET A 142 16.51 -4.14 -7.13
N PRO A 143 15.72 -4.43 -6.09
CA PRO A 143 14.53 -3.65 -5.82
C PRO A 143 14.95 -2.29 -5.25
N ARG A 144 14.25 -1.24 -5.68
CA ARG A 144 14.45 0.12 -5.16
C ARG A 144 13.69 0.34 -3.86
N ALA A 145 12.53 -0.30 -3.76
CA ALA A 145 11.70 -0.40 -2.58
C ALA A 145 10.90 -1.70 -2.65
N THR A 146 10.65 -2.29 -1.49
CA THR A 146 9.84 -3.50 -1.35
C THR A 146 8.88 -3.34 -0.18
N MET A 147 7.61 -3.67 -0.37
CA MET A 147 6.66 -3.81 0.73
C MET A 147 6.18 -5.25 0.83
N LEU A 148 6.34 -5.87 2.00
CA LEU A 148 5.70 -7.12 2.35
C LEU A 148 4.42 -6.78 3.14
N PHE A 149 3.28 -7.15 2.59
CA PHE A 149 1.97 -7.02 3.23
C PHE A 149 1.50 -8.40 3.68
N GLN A 150 1.36 -8.57 4.99
CA GLN A 150 0.91 -9.82 5.60
C GLN A 150 -0.42 -9.59 6.31
N MET A 151 -1.36 -10.51 6.14
CA MET A 151 -2.61 -10.51 6.90
C MET A 151 -2.92 -11.94 7.37
N PRO A 152 -3.66 -12.10 8.49
CA PRO A 152 -4.05 -13.42 8.96
C PRO A 152 -5.04 -14.06 7.99
N GLY A 153 -5.24 -15.38 8.10
CA GLY A 153 -6.14 -16.10 7.20
C GLY A 153 -7.57 -15.55 7.19
N ILE A 154 -8.21 -15.64 6.02
CA ILE A 154 -9.58 -15.19 5.81
C ILE A 154 -10.54 -16.16 6.49
N GLU A 155 -11.43 -15.65 7.33
CA GLU A 155 -12.52 -16.46 7.87
C GLU A 155 -13.60 -16.66 6.79
N LYS A 156 -13.84 -17.92 6.41
CA LYS A 156 -14.82 -18.30 5.38
C LYS A 156 -16.27 -18.15 5.83
N ASP A 157 -16.51 -18.28 7.12
CA ASP A 157 -17.85 -18.46 7.64
C ASP A 157 -18.07 -17.59 8.88
N LEU A 158 -18.46 -16.34 8.62
CA LEU A 158 -18.93 -15.42 9.65
C LEU A 158 -20.23 -15.90 10.30
N THR A 159 -20.98 -16.82 9.66
CA THR A 159 -22.29 -17.29 10.14
C THR A 159 -22.20 -18.43 11.15
N LYS A 160 -21.11 -19.21 11.12
CA LYS A 160 -20.81 -20.24 12.12
C LYS A 160 -20.35 -19.68 13.46
N ARG A 161 -20.03 -18.38 13.53
CA ARG A 161 -19.63 -17.78 14.81
C ARG A 161 -20.87 -17.70 15.70
N PRO A 162 -20.89 -18.37 16.87
CA PRO A 162 -21.97 -18.17 17.82
C PRO A 162 -22.02 -16.66 18.12
N PRO A 163 -23.22 -16.04 18.15
CA PRO A 163 -23.33 -14.62 18.48
C PRO A 163 -22.54 -14.42 19.75
N ILE A 164 -21.57 -13.51 19.72
CA ILE A 164 -20.84 -13.09 20.91
C ILE A 164 -21.92 -12.45 21.77
N VAL A 165 -22.51 -13.24 22.66
CA VAL A 165 -23.27 -12.73 23.77
C VAL A 165 -22.19 -12.01 24.56
N GLU A 166 -22.08 -10.69 24.34
CA GLU A 166 -21.32 -9.80 25.21
C GLU A 166 -21.92 -9.99 26.61
N ASN A 167 -21.43 -11.00 27.32
CA ASN A 167 -21.62 -11.17 28.75
C ASN A 167 -20.83 -10.05 29.42
N GLN A 168 -21.33 -8.83 29.28
CA GLN A 168 -21.21 -7.84 30.34
C GLN A 168 -21.96 -8.47 31.53
N LEU A 169 -21.30 -8.51 32.70
CA LEU A 169 -21.62 -9.28 33.91
C LEU A 169 -21.02 -10.71 33.89
N SER A 170 -20.16 -11.11 34.82
CA SER A 170 -19.97 -10.66 36.20
C SER A 170 -18.65 -11.22 36.74
N GLY A 171 -17.93 -10.40 37.50
CA GLY A 171 -16.82 -10.87 38.33
C GLY A 171 -17.31 -11.95 39.29
N VAL A 172 -16.91 -13.19 39.01
CA VAL A 172 -16.87 -14.26 40.01
C VAL A 172 -15.40 -14.45 40.33
N THR A 173 -14.97 -13.80 41.40
CA THR A 173 -13.71 -14.10 42.08
C THR A 173 -13.85 -15.53 42.61
N ILE A 174 -13.21 -16.50 41.95
CA ILE A 174 -12.99 -17.82 42.53
C ILE A 174 -11.66 -17.73 43.29
N PRO A 175 -11.66 -17.79 44.64
CA PRO A 175 -10.44 -17.86 45.40
C PRO A 175 -10.00 -19.32 45.53
N GLY A 176 -8.77 -19.60 45.12
CA GLY A 176 -7.98 -20.74 45.59
C GLY A 176 -8.16 -22.04 44.81
N ASP A 177 -7.09 -22.47 44.14
CA ASP A 177 -6.43 -23.69 44.58
C ASP A 177 -4.95 -23.73 44.15
N GLU A 178 -4.18 -24.38 45.00
CA GLU A 178 -2.72 -24.51 45.10
C GLU A 178 -1.99 -25.10 43.87
N PRO A 179 -0.77 -24.63 43.52
CA PRO A 179 0.12 -25.35 42.61
C PRO A 179 0.97 -26.41 43.35
N PRO A 180 1.03 -27.67 42.88
CA PRO A 180 2.05 -28.63 43.34
C PRO A 180 3.42 -28.38 42.67
N PRO A 181 4.51 -28.86 43.31
CA PRO A 181 5.88 -28.42 43.07
C PRO A 181 6.60 -29.16 41.94
N ASP A 182 7.57 -28.45 41.38
CA ASP A 182 8.91 -28.90 40.95
C ASP A 182 9.05 -30.28 40.33
N SER A 183 9.23 -30.30 39.00
CA SER A 183 9.86 -31.42 38.32
C SER A 183 11.11 -30.92 37.59
N ASP A 184 12.23 -31.02 38.30
CA ASP A 184 13.58 -30.95 37.76
C ASP A 184 13.75 -32.02 36.66
N SER A 185 14.19 -31.61 35.47
CA SER A 185 14.71 -32.53 34.46
C SER A 185 15.82 -31.85 33.69
N ASP A 186 17.02 -32.41 33.90
CA ASP A 186 18.34 -31.99 33.47
C ASP A 186 18.54 -31.89 31.94
N PRO A 187 19.57 -31.14 31.51
CA PRO A 187 19.90 -30.91 30.11
C PRO A 187 20.78 -32.03 29.53
N GLU A 188 20.38 -32.58 28.38
CA GLU A 188 21.26 -33.41 27.54
C GLU A 188 21.98 -32.54 26.50
N ASP A 189 23.30 -32.61 26.62
CA ASP A 189 24.34 -31.94 25.85
C ASP A 189 24.48 -32.59 24.46
N GLY A 190 24.29 -31.80 23.41
CA GLY A 190 24.18 -32.28 22.02
C GLY A 190 25.09 -31.54 21.04
N SER A 191 26.37 -31.47 21.38
CA SER A 191 27.45 -30.97 20.51
C SER A 191 27.53 -31.73 19.18
N SER A 192 27.46 -31.02 18.04
CA SER A 192 28.13 -31.48 16.80
C SER A 192 28.25 -30.42 15.69
N SER A 193 29.52 -30.09 15.43
CA SER A 193 30.18 -30.09 14.11
C SER A 193 29.84 -29.02 13.06
N SER A 194 30.64 -27.95 13.09
CA SER A 194 31.62 -27.56 12.05
C SER A 194 31.36 -28.00 10.59
N GLY A 195 31.22 -27.01 9.69
CA GLY A 195 31.31 -27.22 8.24
C GLY A 195 31.26 -25.93 7.43
N ASN A 196 32.34 -25.15 7.47
CA ASN A 196 32.49 -23.91 6.72
C ASN A 196 33.33 -24.17 5.45
N PRO A 197 32.82 -23.96 4.22
CA PRO A 197 33.68 -23.74 3.07
C PRO A 197 33.63 -22.28 2.60
N ALA A 198 34.78 -21.63 2.73
CA ALA A 198 35.07 -20.33 2.16
C ALA A 198 34.95 -20.37 0.63
N ASN A 199 34.01 -19.59 0.07
CA ASN A 199 33.96 -19.30 -1.36
C ASN A 199 34.24 -17.82 -1.60
N THR A 200 35.50 -17.56 -1.93
CA THR A 200 36.04 -16.28 -2.38
C THR A 200 35.63 -16.04 -3.84
N VAL A 201 34.55 -15.29 -4.07
CA VAL A 201 34.16 -14.84 -5.42
C VAL A 201 34.67 -13.41 -5.63
N LYS A 202 35.51 -13.27 -6.66
CA LYS A 202 36.13 -12.03 -7.12
C LYS A 202 35.07 -11.05 -7.63
N GLU A 203 35.08 -9.84 -7.09
CA GLU A 203 34.22 -8.72 -7.48
C GLU A 203 34.83 -8.02 -8.70
N SER A 204 34.14 -8.11 -9.84
CA SER A 204 34.49 -7.37 -11.07
C SER A 204 33.80 -6.00 -11.04
N THR A 205 34.58 -4.95 -10.78
CA THR A 205 34.16 -3.55 -10.89
C THR A 205 33.97 -3.17 -12.36
N VAL A 206 32.71 -2.93 -12.77
CA VAL A 206 32.38 -2.26 -14.03
C VAL A 206 32.02 -0.81 -13.71
N SER A 207 32.86 0.11 -14.18
CA SER A 207 32.65 1.55 -14.10
C SER A 207 31.55 1.98 -15.09
N THR A 208 30.52 2.67 -14.62
CA THR A 208 29.51 3.33 -15.46
C THR A 208 29.69 4.85 -15.39
N PRO A 209 29.68 5.58 -16.51
CA PRO A 209 29.93 7.02 -16.54
C PRO A 209 28.71 7.82 -16.06
N ALA A 210 28.97 8.84 -15.24
CA ALA A 210 27.98 9.80 -14.76
C ALA A 210 27.58 10.76 -15.88
N ILE A 211 26.30 10.74 -16.28
CA ILE A 211 25.70 11.77 -17.12
C ILE A 211 24.90 12.68 -16.19
N GLY A 212 25.51 13.80 -15.80
CA GLY A 212 24.84 14.87 -15.07
C GLY A 212 24.03 15.73 -16.03
N SER A 213 22.71 15.57 -15.99
CA SER A 213 21.75 16.51 -16.57
C SER A 213 21.35 17.52 -15.50
N VAL A 214 21.79 18.76 -15.65
CA VAL A 214 21.40 19.88 -14.80
C VAL A 214 19.99 20.30 -15.21
N PHE A 215 19.01 19.96 -14.38
CA PHE A 215 17.63 20.40 -14.53
C PHE A 215 17.53 21.89 -14.18
N VAL A 216 17.02 22.69 -15.11
CA VAL A 216 16.72 24.11 -14.91
C VAL A 216 15.19 24.23 -14.79
N PRO A 217 14.65 24.77 -13.69
CA PRO A 217 13.21 24.89 -13.53
C PRO A 217 12.66 25.92 -14.53
N PHE A 218 11.58 25.53 -15.20
CA PHE A 218 10.89 26.26 -16.26
C PHE A 218 10.40 27.63 -15.77
N GLN A 219 10.64 28.65 -16.60
CA GLN A 219 9.99 29.95 -16.50
C GLN A 219 8.58 29.81 -17.09
N ASP A 220 7.57 30.05 -16.26
CA ASP A 220 6.17 30.21 -16.67
C ASP A 220 6.05 31.40 -17.63
N THR A 221 5.65 31.13 -18.87
CA THR A 221 5.07 32.16 -19.74
C THR A 221 3.59 31.86 -19.90
N ASP A 222 2.78 32.61 -19.16
CA ASP A 222 1.32 32.63 -19.24
C ASP A 222 0.85 33.04 -20.65
N PRO A 223 -0.02 32.26 -21.32
CA PRO A 223 -0.76 32.75 -22.47
C PRO A 223 -1.93 33.63 -22.02
N VAL A 224 -1.86 34.91 -22.39
CA VAL A 224 -2.96 35.89 -22.35
C VAL A 224 -4.13 35.36 -23.21
N ILE A 225 -5.21 34.93 -22.56
CA ILE A 225 -6.48 34.58 -23.20
C ILE A 225 -7.42 35.80 -23.09
N GLY A 226 -7.76 36.37 -24.25
CA GLY A 226 -8.68 37.50 -24.37
C GLY A 226 -10.15 37.13 -24.09
N PRO A 227 -11.02 38.14 -23.92
CA PRO A 227 -12.41 37.94 -23.55
C PRO A 227 -13.25 37.51 -24.77
N SER A 228 -13.89 36.33 -24.67
CA SER A 228 -14.95 35.92 -25.59
C SER A 228 -16.31 36.27 -24.99
N GLU A 229 -16.96 37.22 -25.64
CA GLU A 229 -18.33 37.66 -25.37
C GLU A 229 -19.36 36.56 -25.69
N GLY A 230 -20.39 36.49 -24.85
CA GLY A 230 -21.78 36.38 -25.29
C GLY A 230 -22.30 35.02 -25.77
N SER A 231 -23.10 34.36 -24.92
CA SER A 231 -24.38 33.79 -25.39
C SER A 231 -25.41 33.66 -24.26
N PRO A 232 -26.71 33.85 -24.57
CA PRO A 232 -27.74 34.26 -23.62
C PRO A 232 -28.51 33.12 -22.96
N SER A 233 -29.09 33.49 -21.81
CA SER A 233 -29.93 32.70 -20.92
C SER A 233 -31.14 32.06 -21.60
N THR A 234 -31.41 30.78 -21.27
CA THR A 234 -32.70 30.12 -21.50
C THR A 234 -33.46 30.03 -20.16
N PRO A 235 -34.76 30.37 -20.10
CA PRO A 235 -35.51 30.41 -18.85
C PRO A 235 -36.00 29.01 -18.40
N PRO A 236 -36.07 28.71 -17.09
CA PRO A 236 -36.69 27.49 -16.59
C PRO A 236 -38.22 27.59 -16.61
N ALA A 237 -38.85 26.64 -17.30
CA ALA A 237 -40.30 26.49 -17.35
C ALA A 237 -40.89 26.15 -15.96
N ARG A 238 -41.73 27.03 -15.45
CA ARG A 238 -42.61 26.81 -14.28
C ARG A 238 -43.59 25.66 -14.57
N ARG A 239 -43.38 24.51 -13.93
CA ARG A 239 -44.39 23.45 -13.86
C ARG A 239 -45.40 23.79 -12.76
N LYS A 240 -46.67 23.91 -13.17
CA LYS A 240 -47.83 24.17 -12.32
C LYS A 240 -48.03 23.02 -11.33
N VAL A 241 -48.08 23.37 -10.05
CA VAL A 241 -48.58 22.54 -8.95
C VAL A 241 -50.09 22.40 -9.14
N LEU A 242 -50.56 21.19 -9.45
CA LEU A 242 -51.96 20.83 -9.35
C LEU A 242 -52.17 20.08 -8.03
N THR A 243 -52.77 20.78 -7.09
CA THR A 243 -53.35 20.26 -5.85
C THR A 243 -54.51 19.33 -6.19
N GLY A 244 -54.22 18.04 -6.35
CA GLY A 244 -55.21 16.97 -6.52
C GLY A 244 -55.43 16.22 -5.21
N ARG A 245 -56.36 16.71 -4.41
CA ARG A 245 -56.89 16.03 -3.21
C ARG A 245 -57.70 14.81 -3.67
N ARG A 246 -57.16 13.61 -3.52
CA ARG A 246 -57.94 12.36 -3.57
C ARG A 246 -57.66 11.53 -2.32
N SER A 247 -58.60 11.64 -1.38
CA SER A 247 -58.87 10.61 -0.37
C SER A 247 -59.23 9.32 -1.11
N GLY A 248 -58.34 8.35 -1.06
CA GLY A 248 -58.61 6.97 -1.40
C GLY A 248 -57.91 6.12 -0.37
N LEU A 249 -58.69 5.48 0.50
CA LEU A 249 -58.25 4.44 1.42
C LEU A 249 -57.72 3.28 0.59
N SER A 250 -56.43 3.35 0.23
CA SER A 250 -55.71 2.28 -0.43
C SER A 250 -54.96 1.52 0.65
N ASN A 251 -55.41 0.30 0.92
CA ASN A 251 -54.68 -0.67 1.73
C ASN A 251 -53.37 -1.02 1.00
N VAL A 252 -52.33 -0.21 1.21
CA VAL A 252 -50.97 -0.50 0.76
C VAL A 252 -50.42 -1.62 1.65
N PRO A 253 -49.89 -2.71 1.07
CA PRO A 253 -49.26 -3.77 1.84
C PRO A 253 -48.11 -3.22 2.69
N ARG A 254 -48.10 -3.49 3.99
CA ARG A 254 -46.94 -3.27 4.87
C ARG A 254 -45.80 -4.21 4.42
N THR A 255 -44.98 -3.77 3.48
CA THR A 255 -43.81 -4.53 2.99
C THR A 255 -42.46 -3.85 3.29
N SER A 256 -42.39 -2.87 4.19
CA SER A 256 -41.18 -2.01 4.29
C SER A 256 -40.19 -2.29 5.43
N GLU A 257 -40.49 -3.11 6.44
CA GLU A 257 -39.56 -3.24 7.59
C GLU A 257 -38.28 -4.03 7.27
N VAL A 258 -38.34 -5.02 6.38
CA VAL A 258 -37.15 -5.87 6.05
C VAL A 258 -36.13 -5.13 5.17
N ALA A 259 -36.56 -4.12 4.42
CA ALA A 259 -35.66 -3.36 3.55
C ALA A 259 -34.71 -2.45 4.36
N ASP A 260 -35.18 -1.91 5.48
CA ASP A 260 -34.41 -0.98 6.31
C ASP A 260 -33.28 -1.69 7.08
N GLU A 261 -33.51 -2.90 7.56
CA GLU A 261 -32.51 -3.67 8.31
C GLU A 261 -31.27 -4.00 7.45
N ASN A 262 -31.48 -4.42 6.19
CA ASN A 262 -30.40 -4.69 5.24
C ASN A 262 -29.57 -3.44 4.88
N GLN A 263 -30.20 -2.27 4.84
CA GLN A 263 -29.46 -1.03 4.54
C GLN A 263 -28.59 -0.61 5.72
N THR A 264 -29.09 -0.76 6.95
CA THR A 264 -28.32 -0.45 8.16
C THR A 264 -27.15 -1.40 8.35
N SER A 265 -27.29 -2.70 8.04
CA SER A 265 -26.20 -3.67 8.11
C SER A 265 -25.09 -3.36 7.11
N LYS A 266 -25.44 -3.04 5.86
CA LYS A 266 -24.47 -2.63 4.84
C LYS A 266 -23.72 -1.35 5.23
N ALA A 267 -24.42 -0.33 5.73
CA ALA A 267 -23.80 0.91 6.16
C ALA A 267 -22.82 0.69 7.34
N ARG A 268 -23.14 -0.24 8.26
CA ARG A 268 -22.24 -0.63 9.36
C ARG A 268 -20.98 -1.33 8.83
N LEU A 269 -21.11 -2.27 7.88
CA LEU A 269 -19.97 -2.93 7.23
C LEU A 269 -19.07 -1.93 6.48
N ASP A 270 -19.66 -1.04 5.69
CA ASP A 270 -18.91 0.00 4.98
C ASP A 270 -18.15 0.93 5.92
N LYS A 271 -18.75 1.28 7.08
CA LYS A 271 -18.07 2.08 8.11
C LYS A 271 -16.87 1.33 8.70
N ARG A 272 -17.01 0.02 8.95
CA ARG A 272 -15.94 -0.84 9.45
C ARG A 272 -14.78 -0.92 8.46
N PHE A 273 -15.08 -1.22 7.19
CA PHE A 273 -14.07 -1.28 6.14
C PHE A 273 -13.30 0.03 6.00
N ARG A 274 -13.99 1.18 6.00
CA ARG A 274 -13.33 2.50 5.96
C ARG A 274 -12.44 2.78 7.17
N THR A 275 -12.82 2.27 8.34
CA THR A 275 -12.03 2.46 9.57
C THR A 275 -10.73 1.66 9.46
N ALA A 276 -10.81 0.39 9.08
CA ALA A 276 -9.64 -0.46 8.85
C ALA A 276 -8.72 0.07 7.73
N GLU A 277 -9.28 0.55 6.61
CA GLU A 277 -8.52 1.19 5.52
C GLU A 277 -7.80 2.46 6.00
N ARG A 278 -8.46 3.27 6.85
CA ARG A 278 -7.87 4.47 7.45
C ARG A 278 -6.72 4.10 8.38
N ASP A 279 -6.90 3.12 9.25
CA ASP A 279 -5.87 2.70 10.19
C ASP A 279 -4.65 2.14 9.46
N LEU A 280 -4.86 1.31 8.43
CA LEU A 280 -3.80 0.85 7.53
C LEU A 280 -3.08 2.02 6.83
N THR A 281 -3.83 2.99 6.31
CA THR A 281 -3.25 4.16 5.63
C THR A 281 -2.39 4.99 6.58
N MET A 282 -2.88 5.25 7.80
CA MET A 282 -2.13 5.98 8.82
C MET A 282 -0.85 5.24 9.19
N ALA A 283 -0.93 3.92 9.34
CA ALA A 283 0.21 3.07 9.69
C ALA A 283 1.28 3.08 8.59
N ILE A 284 0.88 2.95 7.32
CA ILE A 284 1.78 3.06 6.16
C ILE A 284 2.39 4.47 6.07
N SER A 285 1.63 5.52 6.35
CA SER A 285 2.13 6.90 6.27
C SER A 285 3.20 7.24 7.30
N ASN A 286 3.29 6.45 8.37
CA ASN A 286 4.32 6.60 9.41
C ASN A 286 5.61 5.85 9.07
N LEU A 287 5.67 5.16 7.92
CA LEU A 287 6.88 4.46 7.48
C LEU A 287 7.91 5.46 6.91
N ASP A 288 9.00 5.65 7.64
CA ASP A 288 10.12 6.52 7.27
C ASP A 288 10.83 6.09 5.97
N LEU A 289 10.68 4.83 5.54
CA LEU A 289 11.26 4.34 4.28
C LEU A 289 10.46 4.76 3.04
N LEU A 290 9.22 5.22 3.20
CA LEU A 290 8.36 5.61 2.07
C LEU A 290 8.45 7.09 1.70
N THR A 291 9.30 7.87 2.36
CA THR A 291 9.47 9.30 2.07
C THR A 291 10.50 9.60 0.98
N ASP A 292 11.29 8.60 0.60
CA ASP A 292 12.33 8.79 -0.41
C ASP A 292 11.70 8.83 -1.81
N GLU A 293 12.01 9.88 -2.57
CA GLU A 293 11.53 10.03 -3.94
C GLU A 293 12.22 8.99 -4.85
N ILE A 294 11.43 8.05 -5.36
CA ILE A 294 11.90 6.98 -6.26
C ILE A 294 11.47 7.32 -7.69
N GLU A 295 12.40 7.27 -8.64
CA GLU A 295 12.03 7.49 -10.04
C GLU A 295 11.04 6.42 -10.51
N LEU A 296 10.18 6.79 -11.45
CA LEU A 296 9.15 5.90 -12.01
C LEU A 296 9.77 4.58 -12.46
N SER A 297 9.24 3.50 -11.88
CA SER A 297 9.78 2.16 -12.05
C SER A 297 8.66 1.19 -12.40
N LYS A 298 9.06 0.00 -12.87
CA LYS A 298 8.11 -1.11 -13.02
C LYS A 298 7.72 -1.63 -11.64
N VAL A 299 6.44 -1.85 -11.43
CA VAL A 299 5.89 -2.45 -10.20
C VAL A 299 5.68 -3.94 -10.46
N TYR A 300 6.17 -4.77 -9.56
CA TYR A 300 5.89 -6.21 -9.55
C TYR A 300 5.10 -6.55 -8.30
N VAL A 301 4.13 -7.45 -8.45
CA VAL A 301 3.28 -7.93 -7.36
C VAL A 301 3.40 -9.44 -7.29
N TYR A 302 3.74 -9.93 -6.11
CA TYR A 302 3.89 -11.34 -5.81
C TYR A 302 2.83 -11.77 -4.79
N LEU A 303 2.25 -12.94 -4.99
CA LEU A 303 1.31 -13.59 -4.08
C LEU A 303 1.89 -14.93 -3.66
N ARG A 304 1.95 -15.20 -2.36
CA ARG A 304 2.30 -16.53 -1.85
C ARG A 304 1.04 -17.40 -1.84
N ALA A 305 1.12 -18.58 -2.45
CA ALA A 305 -0.02 -19.49 -2.60
C ALA A 305 0.41 -20.96 -2.56
N PRO A 306 -0.50 -21.90 -2.24
CA PRO A 306 -0.23 -23.33 -2.36
C PRO A 306 0.15 -23.72 -3.79
N ARG A 307 0.93 -24.79 -3.98
CA ARG A 307 1.31 -25.29 -5.32
C ARG A 307 0.14 -25.69 -6.22
N THR A 308 -0.99 -26.03 -5.62
CA THR A 308 -2.24 -26.38 -6.30
C THR A 308 -3.03 -25.15 -6.77
N PHE A 309 -2.58 -23.94 -6.42
CA PHE A 309 -3.23 -22.72 -6.81
C PHE A 309 -2.96 -22.40 -8.28
N GLU A 310 -4.04 -22.33 -9.05
CA GLU A 310 -4.03 -21.93 -10.45
C GLU A 310 -4.93 -20.71 -10.62
N LEU A 311 -4.38 -19.64 -11.20
CA LEU A 311 -5.13 -18.43 -11.50
C LEU A 311 -4.59 -17.78 -12.76
N ASP A 312 -5.49 -17.34 -13.63
CA ASP A 312 -5.12 -16.67 -14.86
C ASP A 312 -4.38 -15.35 -14.58
N GLY A 313 -3.32 -15.08 -15.34
CA GLY A 313 -2.44 -13.93 -15.14
C GLY A 313 -1.49 -14.03 -13.93
N TRP A 314 -1.39 -15.17 -13.26
CA TRP A 314 -0.42 -15.40 -12.17
C TRP A 314 0.53 -16.53 -12.52
N HIS A 315 1.83 -16.31 -12.40
CA HIS A 315 2.84 -17.25 -12.89
C HIS A 315 3.85 -17.62 -11.80
N PRO A 316 4.20 -18.91 -11.61
CA PRO A 316 5.21 -19.32 -10.65
C PRO A 316 6.57 -18.65 -10.90
N ARG A 317 7.19 -18.14 -9.83
CA ARG A 317 8.52 -17.53 -9.83
C ARG A 317 9.47 -18.22 -8.84
N PRO A 318 9.98 -19.41 -9.16
CA PRO A 318 10.89 -20.13 -8.28
C PRO A 318 12.20 -19.36 -8.01
N SER A 319 12.65 -18.52 -8.97
CA SER A 319 13.84 -17.67 -8.79
C SER A 319 13.67 -16.58 -7.73
N ALA A 320 12.44 -16.15 -7.47
CA ALA A 320 12.10 -15.15 -6.45
C ALA A 320 11.99 -15.76 -5.05
N ALA A 321 11.66 -17.06 -4.96
CA ALA A 321 11.24 -17.71 -3.73
C ALA A 321 12.25 -17.51 -2.58
N LYS A 322 13.53 -17.79 -2.82
CA LYS A 322 14.57 -17.65 -1.79
C LYS A 322 14.66 -16.24 -1.21
N VAL A 323 14.51 -15.20 -2.05
CA VAL A 323 14.60 -13.80 -1.62
C VAL A 323 13.37 -13.43 -0.79
N LEU A 324 12.18 -13.77 -1.28
CA LEU A 324 10.91 -13.44 -0.64
C LEU A 324 10.69 -14.24 0.66
N ASP A 325 11.11 -15.50 0.70
CA ASP A 325 11.07 -16.31 1.92
C ASP A 325 12.03 -15.77 2.99
N THR A 326 13.17 -15.20 2.57
CA THR A 326 14.08 -14.51 3.49
C THR A 326 13.44 -13.24 4.05
N LEU A 327 12.68 -12.51 3.22
CA LEU A 327 11.96 -11.31 3.64
C LEU A 327 10.87 -11.63 4.68
N ILE A 328 10.12 -12.73 4.51
CA ILE A 328 9.10 -13.18 5.49
C ILE A 328 9.73 -13.55 6.83
N ARG A 329 10.87 -14.24 6.83
CA ARG A 329 11.52 -14.71 8.07
C ARG A 329 12.22 -13.60 8.84
N TYR A 330 12.49 -12.46 8.21
CA TYR A 330 13.31 -11.42 8.80
C TYR A 330 12.78 -10.83 10.11
N PRO A 331 11.47 -10.53 10.27
CA PRO A 331 10.93 -10.04 11.53
C PRO A 331 11.17 -10.99 12.73
N GLN A 332 11.52 -12.25 12.48
CA GLN A 332 11.71 -13.29 13.50
C GLN A 332 13.18 -13.59 13.82
N VAL A 333 14.14 -13.18 12.98
CA VAL A 333 15.55 -13.61 13.11
C VAL A 333 16.44 -12.43 13.52
N ASP A 334 16.97 -12.50 14.74
CA ASP A 334 17.86 -11.47 15.29
C ASP A 334 19.10 -11.21 14.41
N SER A 335 19.24 -9.94 14.01
CA SER A 335 20.44 -9.21 13.56
C SER A 335 21.25 -9.69 12.33
N LEU A 336 21.39 -10.99 12.04
CA LEU A 336 22.40 -11.48 11.08
C LEU A 336 21.95 -11.53 9.61
N ALA A 337 20.64 -11.61 9.35
CA ALA A 337 20.08 -11.59 7.98
C ALA A 337 20.04 -10.18 7.35
N SER A 338 20.45 -9.15 8.10
CA SER A 338 20.32 -7.73 7.75
C SER A 338 21.08 -7.33 6.48
N SER A 339 22.23 -7.93 6.18
CA SER A 339 23.09 -7.41 5.08
C SER A 339 22.49 -7.50 3.68
N LYS A 340 21.66 -8.51 3.39
CA LYS A 340 21.01 -8.65 2.08
C LYS A 340 19.74 -7.82 1.99
N LEU A 341 18.95 -7.81 3.06
CA LEU A 341 17.68 -7.07 3.11
C LEU A 341 17.89 -5.56 3.23
N ALA A 342 19.00 -5.12 3.84
CA ALA A 342 19.44 -3.73 3.85
C ALA A 342 19.62 -3.13 2.45
N LYS A 343 19.86 -3.98 1.44
CA LYS A 343 19.98 -3.53 0.05
C LYS A 343 18.62 -3.38 -0.65
N MET A 344 17.54 -3.90 -0.06
CA MET A 344 16.22 -3.95 -0.69
C MET A 344 15.31 -2.78 -0.34
N ASN A 345 15.72 -1.90 0.60
CA ASN A 345 14.89 -0.84 1.18
C ASN A 345 13.48 -1.38 1.47
N ALA A 346 13.42 -2.43 2.30
CA ALA A 346 12.21 -3.19 2.51
C ALA A 346 11.40 -2.61 3.67
N SER A 347 10.09 -2.56 3.52
CA SER A 347 9.13 -2.26 4.59
C SER A 347 8.20 -3.46 4.75
N VAL A 348 7.84 -3.78 5.98
CA VAL A 348 6.92 -4.87 6.31
C VAL A 348 5.71 -4.27 7.00
N VAL A 349 4.53 -4.55 6.45
CA VAL A 349 3.24 -4.15 7.01
C VAL A 349 2.52 -5.42 7.42
N ASN A 350 2.42 -5.64 8.73
CA ASN A 350 1.70 -6.77 9.31
C ASN A 350 0.33 -6.30 9.75
N VAL A 351 -0.72 -6.88 9.19
CA VAL A 351 -2.07 -6.76 9.73
C VAL A 351 -2.24 -7.87 10.77
N LYS A 352 -2.62 -7.51 11.99
CA LYS A 352 -2.85 -8.41 13.13
C LYS A 352 -4.30 -8.28 13.56
N LEU A 353 -4.87 -9.36 14.10
CA LEU A 353 -6.20 -9.34 14.74
C LEU A 353 -6.00 -9.15 16.25
N ALA A 354 -6.69 -8.18 16.85
CA ALA A 354 -6.51 -7.82 18.27
C ALA A 354 -6.67 -8.99 19.23
N ASN A 355 -7.51 -9.97 18.87
CA ASN A 355 -7.91 -11.10 19.72
C ASN A 355 -7.42 -12.45 19.19
N LYS A 356 -6.45 -12.47 18.28
CA LYS A 356 -5.92 -13.72 17.74
C LYS A 356 -4.40 -13.66 17.81
N ASP A 357 -3.81 -14.65 18.48
CA ASP A 357 -2.38 -14.85 18.39
C ASP A 357 -1.98 -14.95 16.91
N PRO A 358 -0.82 -14.39 16.52
CA PRO A 358 -0.33 -14.55 15.17
C PRO A 358 -0.33 -16.05 14.84
N PRO A 359 -0.88 -16.46 13.69
CA PRO A 359 -0.89 -17.86 13.33
C PRO A 359 0.54 -18.37 13.42
N GLN A 360 0.78 -19.37 14.29
CA GLN A 360 2.07 -20.05 14.30
C GLN A 360 2.28 -20.56 12.88
N GLU A 361 3.35 -20.11 12.22
CA GLU A 361 3.68 -20.57 10.88
C GLU A 361 4.05 -22.06 10.99
N ASP A 362 3.06 -22.95 10.88
CA ASP A 362 3.32 -24.37 10.75
C ASP A 362 4.25 -24.55 9.55
N HIS A 363 5.43 -25.12 9.82
CA HIS A 363 6.58 -25.16 8.92
C HIS A 363 6.39 -26.09 7.70
N HIS A 364 5.17 -26.24 7.19
CA HIS A 364 4.89 -26.82 5.88
C HIS A 364 5.33 -25.86 4.75
N ALA A 365 6.55 -25.34 4.85
CA ALA A 365 7.20 -24.48 3.87
C ALA A 365 7.37 -25.15 2.50
N GLY A 366 7.18 -26.48 2.41
CA GLY A 366 7.28 -27.25 1.16
C GLY A 366 6.16 -26.98 0.16
N ASP A 367 4.97 -26.57 0.62
CA ASP A 367 3.76 -26.61 -0.22
C ASP A 367 3.38 -25.26 -0.83
N TYR A 368 4.16 -24.22 -0.56
CA TYR A 368 3.90 -22.87 -1.05
C TYR A 368 4.88 -22.47 -2.15
N LEU A 369 4.39 -21.68 -3.10
CA LEU A 369 5.19 -21.03 -4.11
C LEU A 369 4.82 -19.55 -4.22
N TRP A 370 5.72 -18.79 -4.84
CA TRP A 370 5.48 -17.39 -5.16
C TRP A 370 4.98 -17.28 -6.59
N LEU A 371 3.86 -16.58 -6.75
CA LEU A 371 3.27 -16.25 -8.03
C LEU A 371 3.50 -14.77 -8.32
N GLU A 372 3.99 -14.44 -9.51
CA GLU A 372 4.07 -13.06 -9.99
C GLU A 372 2.86 -12.76 -10.87
N TRP A 373 2.26 -11.60 -10.67
CA TRP A 373 1.23 -11.08 -11.57
C TRP A 373 1.85 -10.69 -12.92
N ASP A 374 1.32 -11.21 -14.01
CA ASP A 374 1.84 -11.03 -15.38
C ASP A 374 1.61 -9.63 -15.96
N GLY A 375 0.75 -8.84 -15.30
CA GLY A 375 0.38 -7.51 -15.72
C GLY A 375 1.54 -6.52 -15.66
N LYS A 376 1.36 -5.41 -16.38
CA LYS A 376 2.35 -4.33 -16.44
C LYS A 376 1.79 -3.12 -15.70
N LEU A 377 2.28 -2.90 -14.50
CA LEU A 377 2.04 -1.66 -13.76
C LEU A 377 3.33 -0.85 -13.78
N MET A 378 3.24 0.36 -14.30
CA MET A 378 4.35 1.30 -14.44
C MET A 378 3.97 2.58 -13.72
N GLY A 379 4.92 3.22 -13.04
CA GLY A 379 4.69 4.56 -12.51
C GLY A 379 4.25 5.55 -13.60
N VAL A 380 3.40 6.51 -13.24
CA VAL A 380 2.88 7.56 -14.11
C VAL A 380 3.13 8.91 -13.44
N GLU A 381 3.53 9.91 -14.23
CA GLU A 381 3.71 11.31 -13.81
C GLU A 381 2.48 12.17 -14.13
#